data_AF-A0A9E3BMI0-F1
#
_entry.id   AF-A0A9E3BMI0-F1
#
_cell.length_a   1.000
_cell.length_b   1.000
_cell.length_c   1.000
_cell.angle_alpha   90.00
_cell.angle_beta   90.00
_cell.angle_gamma   90.00
#
_symmetry.space_group_name_H-M   'P 1'
#
loop_
_entity.id
_entity.type
_entity.pdbx_description
1 polymer ?
#
loop_
_entity_poly.entity_id
_entity_poly.type
_entity_poly.pdbx_seq_one_letter_code
_entity_poly.pdbx_strand_id
1 'polypeptide(L)'
;MNYGRFDVEMTPLGRTRAHVRARGGAVSRLLDLAETRVLLACAVPRPLREHAEECVRVLPPGLVAALPASDGAGRDPGWETAAVTACLEGFVADGLLTAEAEVTEALLARLPHAAGAAAPPGITSLCIPTRDRPDALRRALESYLENGARHGRSPEVVVLDDSGSGGMRHRNLEVLREVAGRHGRAAFLATRERRERYARELAAHAGIPPEVARFALLGGPEFPSTYGATRNALLLDTVGELCLQVDADTVCAVSRPPESAAELLVTAEMDPNEYWFVGDLDEAVGLVREVDEDFLAVHERVLGRSPAGCIASGESGPLRVAAPWSPRLLSQLAAAEARVAVSFAGIVGDCGGPGRHHWRLGLRGASLERLTADPERFRSRLLSRQLVKCSTRTVVSTGAYCMAGNMGVDNRTLLPPFVPVGIAEDALFGGLRSALFPHLVSATVPYAIVHDPLPARPNPDRPLPMTLHASAVLGYLAGRFRETWPTQGGAGALRQLGAYFGELGALPEAAFAAYVRQAVIPSVAASVAQVESLLSRPADGPPHWRASLEENLAELSALVVREDPSSPSDLPGDAPRRRALFQLLLRRYGEVLAHWPEMVEAAAGLRRAGIRLAEAV
;
A
#
# COMPACT_ATOMS: atom_id res chain seq x y z
N MET A 1 14.29 -24.85 -13.62
CA MET A 1 14.26 -24.21 -12.30
C MET A 1 14.58 -22.74 -12.49
N ASN A 2 13.91 -21.84 -11.76
CA ASN A 2 14.15 -20.40 -11.87
C ASN A 2 15.22 -19.98 -10.87
N TYR A 3 16.18 -19.18 -11.33
CA TYR A 3 17.26 -18.62 -10.53
C TYR A 3 17.20 -17.10 -10.55
N GLY A 4 17.51 -16.49 -9.42
CA GLY A 4 17.56 -15.03 -9.29
C GLY A 4 18.51 -14.62 -8.18
N ARG A 5 18.85 -13.33 -8.15
CA ARG A 5 19.70 -12.77 -7.10
C ARG A 5 18.97 -12.76 -5.75
N PHE A 6 19.57 -13.37 -4.73
CA PHE A 6 19.08 -13.35 -3.34
C PHE A 6 20.23 -13.14 -2.37
N ASP A 7 20.04 -12.29 -1.36
CA ASP A 7 21.01 -12.09 -0.26
C ASP A 7 22.43 -11.66 -0.70
N VAL A 8 22.53 -10.96 -1.83
CA VAL A 8 23.78 -10.45 -2.39
C VAL A 8 23.97 -8.96 -2.08
N GLU A 9 25.06 -8.64 -1.40
CA GLU A 9 25.56 -7.29 -1.23
C GLU A 9 26.62 -6.98 -2.29
N MET A 10 26.53 -5.80 -2.90
CA MET A 10 27.44 -5.37 -3.94
C MET A 10 27.93 -3.96 -3.65
N THR A 11 29.25 -3.83 -3.52
CA THR A 11 29.94 -2.57 -3.25
C THR A 11 30.81 -2.22 -4.45
N PRO A 12 30.50 -1.15 -5.20
CA PRO A 12 31.34 -0.70 -6.31
C PRO A 12 32.77 -0.39 -5.83
N LEU A 13 33.77 -0.93 -6.52
CA LEU A 13 35.19 -0.66 -6.30
C LEU A 13 35.77 0.03 -7.53
N GLY A 14 35.52 1.33 -7.62
CA GLY A 14 35.84 2.13 -8.80
C GLY A 14 34.85 1.91 -9.94
N ARG A 15 35.30 2.16 -11.19
CA ARG A 15 34.43 2.12 -12.38
C ARG A 15 34.32 0.74 -13.04
N THR A 16 35.24 -0.17 -12.73
CA THR A 16 35.45 -1.40 -13.50
C THR A 16 35.29 -2.68 -12.69
N ARG A 17 35.08 -2.58 -11.37
CA ARG A 17 34.96 -3.73 -10.49
C ARG A 17 33.92 -3.49 -9.41
N ALA A 18 33.34 -4.57 -8.90
CA ALA A 18 32.51 -4.56 -7.71
C ALA A 18 32.91 -5.70 -6.78
N HIS A 19 32.98 -5.40 -5.49
CA HIS A 19 33.05 -6.43 -4.46
C HIS A 19 31.64 -6.97 -4.24
N VAL A 20 31.48 -8.28 -4.32
CA VAL A 20 30.20 -8.96 -4.19
C VAL A 20 30.30 -10.01 -3.10
N ARG A 21 29.32 -10.01 -2.20
CA ARG A 21 29.25 -10.94 -1.07
C ARG A 21 27.84 -11.50 -0.93
N ALA A 22 27.71 -12.82 -0.90
CA ALA A 22 26.48 -13.47 -0.41
C ALA A 22 26.49 -13.38 1.12
N ARG A 23 25.50 -12.75 1.76
CA ARG A 23 25.51 -12.55 3.22
C ARG A 23 25.29 -13.86 4.00
N GLY A 24 24.56 -14.82 3.44
CA GLY A 24 24.40 -16.19 3.97
C GLY A 24 25.56 -17.15 3.63
N GLY A 25 26.49 -16.74 2.78
CA GLY A 25 27.64 -17.56 2.35
C GLY A 25 28.98 -17.04 2.85
N ALA A 26 30.00 -17.91 2.87
CA ALA A 26 31.39 -17.51 3.06
C ALA A 26 32.00 -16.84 1.80
N VAL A 27 31.23 -16.76 0.71
CA VAL A 27 31.72 -16.34 -0.61
C VAL A 27 31.77 -14.82 -0.72
N SER A 28 32.96 -14.35 -1.08
CA SER A 28 33.30 -12.95 -1.31
C SER A 28 34.13 -12.87 -2.58
N ARG A 29 33.59 -12.28 -3.65
CA ARG A 29 34.25 -12.17 -4.96
C ARG A 29 34.49 -10.73 -5.35
N LEU A 30 35.52 -10.52 -6.15
CA LEU A 30 35.72 -9.30 -6.91
C LEU A 30 35.27 -9.60 -8.33
N LEU A 31 34.14 -9.03 -8.73
CA LEU A 31 33.62 -9.15 -10.09
C LEU A 31 34.13 -8.00 -10.95
N ASP A 32 34.44 -8.28 -12.21
CA ASP A 32 34.66 -7.22 -13.19
C ASP A 32 33.34 -6.54 -13.61
N LEU A 33 33.43 -5.53 -14.47
CA LEU A 33 32.25 -4.78 -14.91
C LEU A 33 31.27 -5.64 -15.70
N ALA A 34 31.74 -6.59 -16.50
CA ALA A 34 30.89 -7.45 -17.33
C ALA A 34 30.12 -8.44 -16.43
N GLU A 35 30.83 -9.17 -15.57
CA GLU A 35 30.26 -10.08 -14.57
C GLU A 35 29.25 -9.35 -13.65
N THR A 36 29.61 -8.15 -13.18
CA THR A 36 28.72 -7.32 -12.36
C THR A 36 27.42 -6.99 -13.08
N ARG A 37 27.48 -6.67 -14.38
CA ARG A 37 26.30 -6.33 -15.17
C ARG A 37 25.42 -7.54 -15.46
N VAL A 38 26.03 -8.71 -15.70
CA VAL A 38 25.30 -9.99 -15.78
C VAL A 38 24.55 -10.27 -14.48
N LEU A 39 25.22 -10.17 -13.33
CA LEU A 39 24.58 -10.41 -12.03
C LEU A 39 23.43 -9.43 -11.75
N LEU A 40 23.59 -8.16 -12.10
CA LEU A 40 22.55 -7.14 -11.96
C LEU A 40 21.33 -7.38 -12.88
N ALA A 41 21.54 -7.95 -14.07
CA ALA A 41 20.45 -8.31 -14.97
C ALA A 41 19.59 -9.48 -14.42
N CYS A 42 20.14 -10.29 -13.51
CA CYS A 42 19.47 -11.45 -12.92
C CYS A 42 18.53 -11.13 -11.74
N ALA A 43 17.94 -9.93 -11.72
CA ALA A 43 17.06 -9.50 -10.64
C ALA A 43 15.67 -10.17 -10.64
N VAL A 44 15.20 -10.63 -11.81
CA VAL A 44 13.92 -11.34 -11.98
C VAL A 44 14.21 -12.84 -12.18
N PRO A 45 13.67 -13.74 -11.35
CA PRO A 45 13.94 -15.17 -11.46
C PRO A 45 13.51 -15.76 -12.80
N ARG A 46 14.42 -16.50 -13.45
CA ARG A 46 14.20 -17.18 -14.75
C ARG A 46 15.10 -18.42 -14.87
N PRO A 47 14.84 -19.35 -15.79
CA PRO A 47 15.83 -20.36 -16.16
C PRO A 47 17.15 -19.72 -16.59
N LEU A 48 18.30 -20.35 -16.27
CA LEU A 48 19.63 -19.81 -16.61
C LEU A 48 19.80 -19.53 -18.11
N ARG A 49 19.20 -20.36 -18.96
CA ARG A 49 19.18 -20.15 -20.41
C ARG A 49 18.50 -18.84 -20.80
N GLU A 50 17.32 -18.57 -20.25
CA GLU A 50 16.59 -17.32 -20.52
C GLU A 50 17.33 -16.11 -19.96
N HIS A 51 18.02 -16.25 -18.82
CA HIS A 51 18.93 -15.21 -18.33
C HIS A 51 20.07 -14.94 -19.28
N ALA A 52 20.70 -15.98 -19.84
CA ALA A 52 21.78 -15.83 -20.78
C ALA A 52 21.32 -15.14 -22.07
N GLU A 53 20.20 -15.58 -22.64
CA GLU A 53 19.57 -14.96 -23.81
C GLU A 53 19.19 -13.49 -23.55
N GLU A 54 18.61 -13.18 -22.38
CA GLU A 54 18.30 -11.81 -21.98
C GLU A 54 19.56 -10.95 -21.86
N CYS A 55 20.59 -11.44 -21.15
CA CYS A 55 21.83 -10.71 -20.93
C CYS A 55 22.53 -10.38 -22.25
N VAL A 56 22.61 -11.34 -23.19
CA VAL A 56 23.17 -11.10 -24.52
C VAL A 56 22.37 -10.04 -25.28
N ARG A 57 21.05 -10.03 -25.11
CA ARG A 57 20.15 -9.05 -25.75
C ARG A 57 20.28 -7.63 -25.17
N VAL A 58 20.40 -7.50 -23.85
CA VAL A 58 20.31 -6.19 -23.17
C VAL A 58 21.66 -5.56 -22.85
N LEU A 59 22.72 -6.35 -22.74
CA LEU A 59 24.04 -5.84 -22.39
C LEU A 59 24.77 -5.35 -23.65
N PRO A 60 25.54 -4.24 -23.55
CA PRO A 60 26.42 -3.80 -24.62
C PRO A 60 27.31 -4.94 -25.14
N PRO A 61 27.43 -5.14 -26.47
CA PRO A 61 28.23 -6.23 -27.04
C PRO A 61 29.69 -6.25 -26.53
N GLY A 62 30.28 -5.07 -26.28
CA GLY A 62 31.63 -4.96 -25.73
C GLY A 62 31.78 -5.48 -24.29
N LEU A 63 30.71 -5.46 -23.49
CA LEU A 63 30.71 -6.05 -22.15
C LEU A 63 30.58 -7.57 -22.22
N VAL A 64 29.65 -8.07 -23.04
CA VAL A 64 29.51 -9.52 -23.28
C VAL A 64 30.83 -10.08 -23.83
N ALA A 65 31.48 -9.34 -24.73
CA ALA A 65 32.73 -9.78 -25.32
C ALA A 65 33.95 -9.77 -24.40
N ALA A 66 33.82 -9.15 -23.21
CA ALA A 66 34.85 -9.10 -22.17
C ALA A 66 34.74 -10.25 -21.18
N LEU A 67 33.64 -11.01 -21.20
CA LEU A 67 33.50 -12.21 -20.38
C LEU A 67 34.54 -13.28 -20.79
N PRO A 68 35.04 -14.09 -19.84
CA PRO A 68 35.91 -15.20 -20.16
C PRO A 68 35.20 -16.18 -21.09
N ALA A 69 35.89 -16.64 -22.14
CA ALA A 69 35.36 -17.69 -23.02
C ALA A 69 35.22 -18.99 -22.23
N SER A 70 34.15 -19.75 -22.46
CA SER A 70 34.02 -21.11 -21.93
C SER A 70 35.17 -21.98 -22.45
N ASP A 71 35.80 -22.76 -21.57
CA ASP A 71 36.97 -23.58 -21.89
C ASP A 71 36.78 -24.37 -23.20
N GLY A 72 37.60 -24.06 -24.20
CA GLY A 72 37.68 -24.82 -25.46
C GLY A 72 36.78 -24.37 -26.61
N ALA A 73 35.93 -23.35 -26.46
CA ALA A 73 35.12 -22.81 -27.55
C ALA A 73 35.80 -21.58 -28.19
N GLY A 74 36.00 -21.61 -29.51
CA GLY A 74 36.28 -20.39 -30.28
C GLY A 74 35.10 -19.42 -30.22
N ARG A 75 35.27 -18.19 -30.73
CA ARG A 75 34.15 -17.23 -30.87
C ARG A 75 33.26 -17.58 -32.07
N ASP A 76 32.71 -18.79 -32.06
CA ASP A 76 31.77 -19.31 -33.05
C ASP A 76 30.34 -18.78 -32.77
N PRO A 77 29.40 -18.82 -33.73
CA PRO A 77 28.03 -18.35 -33.51
C PRO A 77 27.38 -18.97 -32.26
N GLY A 78 26.92 -18.12 -31.34
CA GLY A 78 26.32 -18.55 -30.06
C GLY A 78 27.28 -18.59 -28.87
N TRP A 79 28.56 -18.25 -29.07
CA TRP A 79 29.55 -18.17 -27.99
C TRP A 79 29.17 -17.15 -26.90
N GLU A 80 28.47 -16.07 -27.25
CA GLU A 80 28.03 -15.06 -26.28
C GLU A 80 27.10 -15.66 -25.23
N THR A 81 26.10 -16.42 -25.69
CA THR A 81 25.16 -17.10 -24.80
C THR A 81 25.89 -18.14 -23.95
N ALA A 82 26.82 -18.90 -24.53
CA ALA A 82 27.62 -19.87 -23.80
C ALA A 82 28.51 -19.23 -22.71
N ALA A 83 29.16 -18.10 -23.02
CA ALA A 83 29.98 -17.36 -22.07
C ALA A 83 29.14 -16.78 -20.92
N VAL A 84 27.97 -16.22 -21.22
CA VAL A 84 27.05 -15.77 -20.16
C VAL A 84 26.54 -16.96 -19.35
N THR A 85 26.15 -18.08 -19.97
CA THR A 85 25.72 -19.28 -19.24
C THR A 85 26.78 -19.79 -18.28
N ALA A 86 28.05 -19.89 -18.70
CA ALA A 86 29.15 -20.29 -17.82
C ALA A 86 29.34 -19.31 -16.64
N CYS A 87 29.21 -18.01 -16.88
CA CYS A 87 29.24 -16.99 -15.83
C CYS A 87 28.09 -17.18 -14.82
N LEU A 88 26.87 -17.42 -15.31
CA LEU A 88 25.69 -17.67 -14.48
C LEU A 88 25.80 -18.96 -13.66
N GLU A 89 26.31 -20.04 -14.25
CA GLU A 89 26.59 -21.30 -13.54
C GLU A 89 27.61 -21.11 -12.43
N GLY A 90 28.66 -20.30 -12.68
CA GLY A 90 29.59 -19.87 -11.65
C GLY A 90 28.90 -19.12 -10.50
N PHE A 91 27.99 -18.20 -10.82
CA PHE A 91 27.20 -17.50 -9.80
C PHE A 91 26.27 -18.41 -9.00
N VAL A 92 25.72 -19.46 -9.60
CA VAL A 92 24.94 -20.48 -8.86
C VAL A 92 25.84 -21.26 -7.92
N ALA A 93 26.99 -21.74 -8.39
CA ALA A 93 27.95 -22.48 -7.56
C ALA A 93 28.46 -21.66 -6.36
N ASP A 94 28.60 -20.35 -6.54
CA ASP A 94 29.02 -19.39 -5.52
C ASP A 94 27.89 -18.92 -4.59
N GLY A 95 26.64 -19.29 -4.86
CA GLY A 95 25.46 -18.82 -4.12
C GLY A 95 25.11 -17.35 -4.36
N LEU A 96 25.59 -16.73 -5.44
CA LEU A 96 25.21 -15.38 -5.88
C LEU A 96 23.88 -15.38 -6.65
N LEU A 97 23.51 -16.52 -7.24
CA LEU A 97 22.18 -16.81 -7.75
C LEU A 97 21.60 -17.99 -6.98
N THR A 98 20.36 -17.83 -6.52
CA THR A 98 19.65 -18.81 -5.69
C THR A 98 18.45 -19.34 -6.44
N ALA A 99 18.12 -20.61 -6.27
CA ALA A 99 16.91 -21.17 -6.85
C ALA A 99 15.65 -20.67 -6.10
N GLU A 100 14.53 -20.51 -6.81
CA GLU A 100 13.24 -20.12 -6.19
C GLU A 100 12.78 -21.10 -5.10
N ALA A 101 13.05 -22.40 -5.29
CA ALA A 101 12.76 -23.44 -4.30
C ALA A 101 13.57 -23.25 -3.01
N GLU A 102 14.87 -22.95 -3.13
CA GLU A 102 15.75 -22.70 -1.98
C GLU A 102 15.32 -21.46 -1.18
N VAL A 103 14.86 -20.39 -1.85
CA VAL A 103 14.32 -19.21 -1.15
C VAL A 103 13.05 -19.55 -0.38
N THR A 104 12.19 -20.38 -0.97
CA THR A 104 10.95 -20.84 -0.33
C THR A 104 11.25 -21.73 0.88
N GLU A 105 12.16 -22.70 0.74
CA GLU A 105 12.64 -23.53 1.84
C GLU A 105 13.28 -22.70 2.95
N ALA A 106 14.08 -21.70 2.57
CA ALA A 106 14.74 -20.82 3.52
C ALA A 106 13.73 -19.94 4.29
N LEU A 107 12.60 -19.55 3.68
CA LEU A 107 11.50 -18.91 4.40
C LEU A 107 10.84 -19.90 5.36
N LEU A 108 10.43 -21.07 4.86
CA LEU A 108 9.74 -22.11 5.66
C LEU A 108 10.56 -22.54 6.88
N ALA A 109 11.88 -22.67 6.74
CA ALA A 109 12.79 -23.02 7.82
C ALA A 109 12.91 -21.93 8.92
N ARG A 110 12.58 -20.67 8.60
CA ARG A 110 12.61 -19.55 9.55
C ARG A 110 11.26 -19.28 10.19
N LEU A 111 10.16 -19.69 9.56
CA LEU A 111 8.83 -19.42 10.08
C LEU A 111 8.64 -20.10 11.43
N PRO A 112 8.04 -19.40 12.42
CA PRO A 112 7.68 -20.04 13.67
C PRO A 112 6.67 -21.16 13.43
N HIS A 113 6.74 -22.21 14.25
CA HIS A 113 5.80 -23.32 14.13
C HIS A 113 4.37 -22.85 14.37
N ALA A 114 3.49 -23.05 13.38
CA ALA A 114 2.11 -22.60 13.46
C ALA A 114 1.21 -23.50 14.34
N ALA A 115 1.68 -24.70 14.71
CA ALA A 115 0.85 -25.65 15.45
C ALA A 115 0.49 -25.12 16.84
N GLY A 116 -0.81 -25.09 17.13
CA GLY A 116 -1.35 -24.67 18.42
C GLY A 116 -1.66 -23.17 18.53
N ALA A 117 -1.38 -22.35 17.52
CA ALA A 117 -1.85 -20.96 17.51
C ALA A 117 -3.37 -20.93 17.31
N ALA A 118 -4.10 -20.40 18.30
CA ALA A 118 -5.54 -20.22 18.18
C ALA A 118 -5.86 -19.29 17.00
N ALA A 119 -6.91 -19.61 16.24
CA ALA A 119 -7.41 -18.73 15.20
C ALA A 119 -7.77 -17.36 15.83
N PRO A 120 -7.51 -16.24 15.11
CA PRO A 120 -8.00 -14.93 15.55
C PRO A 120 -9.52 -14.95 15.77
N PRO A 121 -10.04 -14.07 16.64
CA PRO A 121 -11.49 -13.88 16.74
C PRO A 121 -12.04 -13.35 15.42
N GLY A 122 -13.35 -13.47 15.21
CA GLY A 122 -14.00 -12.87 14.05
C GLY A 122 -14.04 -11.34 14.11
N ILE A 123 -14.29 -10.72 12.96
CA ILE A 123 -14.64 -9.32 12.82
C ILE A 123 -15.97 -9.06 13.54
N THR A 124 -15.94 -8.12 14.48
CA THR A 124 -17.06 -7.76 15.35
C THR A 124 -17.79 -6.51 14.88
N SER A 125 -17.11 -5.63 14.15
CA SER A 125 -17.61 -4.30 13.78
C SER A 125 -17.49 -4.03 12.27
N LEU A 126 -18.60 -3.61 11.66
CA LEU A 126 -18.66 -3.01 10.32
C LEU A 126 -18.67 -1.49 10.46
N CYS A 127 -17.66 -0.84 9.92
CA CYS A 127 -17.38 0.58 10.11
C CYS A 127 -17.53 1.36 8.80
N ILE A 128 -18.36 2.40 8.78
CA ILE A 128 -18.64 3.18 7.56
C ILE A 128 -18.45 4.67 7.84
N PRO A 129 -17.37 5.32 7.34
CA PRO A 129 -17.29 6.77 7.31
C PRO A 129 -18.24 7.34 6.23
N THR A 130 -18.91 8.44 6.54
CA THR A 130 -19.81 9.13 5.61
C THR A 130 -19.76 10.65 5.77
N ARG A 131 -20.08 11.36 4.70
CA ARG A 131 -20.19 12.83 4.68
C ARG A 131 -21.13 13.27 3.56
N ASP A 132 -22.26 13.84 3.95
CA ASP A 132 -23.26 14.44 3.06
C ASP A 132 -23.80 13.48 1.97
N ARG A 133 -23.94 12.18 2.29
CA ARG A 133 -24.32 11.11 1.33
C ARG A 133 -25.29 10.04 1.93
N PRO A 134 -26.52 10.41 2.31
CA PRO A 134 -27.48 9.48 2.90
C PRO A 134 -27.86 8.32 1.97
N ASP A 135 -27.97 8.57 0.66
CA ASP A 135 -28.41 7.56 -0.31
C ASP A 135 -27.33 6.50 -0.57
N ALA A 136 -26.06 6.93 -0.64
CA ALA A 136 -24.92 6.00 -0.72
C ALA A 136 -24.81 5.18 0.57
N LEU A 137 -24.92 5.83 1.74
CA LEU A 137 -24.91 5.17 3.05
C LEU A 137 -25.99 4.08 3.15
N ARG A 138 -27.22 4.37 2.72
CA ARG A 138 -28.31 3.39 2.70
C ARG A 138 -27.93 2.18 1.87
N ARG A 139 -27.49 2.40 0.64
CA ARG A 139 -27.13 1.32 -0.29
C ARG A 139 -25.99 0.45 0.24
N ALA A 140 -24.96 1.06 0.82
CA ALA A 140 -23.89 0.34 1.48
C ALA A 140 -24.44 -0.52 2.63
N LEU A 141 -25.13 0.10 3.60
CA LEU A 141 -25.67 -0.59 4.78
C LEU A 141 -26.57 -1.77 4.40
N GLU A 142 -27.53 -1.58 3.48
CA GLU A 142 -28.43 -2.64 3.03
C GLU A 142 -27.63 -3.82 2.46
N SER A 143 -26.70 -3.55 1.54
CA SER A 143 -25.90 -4.62 0.91
C SER A 143 -25.04 -5.42 1.89
N TYR A 144 -24.35 -4.77 2.84
CA TYR A 144 -23.52 -5.48 3.82
C TYR A 144 -24.36 -6.24 4.85
N LEU A 145 -25.48 -5.66 5.32
CA LEU A 145 -26.33 -6.32 6.30
C LEU A 145 -27.13 -7.48 5.71
N GLU A 146 -27.48 -7.42 4.42
CA GLU A 146 -28.06 -8.53 3.66
C GLU A 146 -27.05 -9.67 3.48
N ASN A 147 -25.80 -9.38 3.09
CA ASN A 147 -24.73 -10.39 3.04
C ASN A 147 -24.53 -11.02 4.43
N GLY A 148 -24.40 -10.21 5.48
CA GLY A 148 -24.25 -10.71 6.84
C GLY A 148 -25.44 -11.58 7.30
N ALA A 149 -26.67 -11.18 7.00
CA ALA A 149 -27.86 -11.96 7.34
C ALA A 149 -27.90 -13.32 6.63
N ARG A 150 -27.55 -13.38 5.33
CA ARG A 150 -27.45 -14.64 4.56
C ARG A 150 -26.48 -15.64 5.17
N HIS A 151 -25.36 -15.15 5.73
CA HIS A 151 -24.31 -15.99 6.30
C HIS A 151 -24.37 -16.10 7.83
N GLY A 152 -25.48 -15.70 8.46
CA GLY A 152 -25.65 -15.82 9.92
C GLY A 152 -24.70 -14.93 10.73
N ARG A 153 -24.14 -13.88 10.13
CA ARG A 153 -23.27 -12.89 10.77
C ARG A 153 -24.09 -11.76 11.39
N SER A 154 -23.56 -11.17 12.45
CA SER A 154 -24.21 -10.09 13.19
C SER A 154 -23.19 -9.06 13.71
N PRO A 155 -22.39 -8.41 12.83
CA PRO A 155 -21.49 -7.37 13.28
C PRO A 155 -22.27 -6.18 13.85
N GLU A 156 -21.67 -5.47 14.80
CA GLU A 156 -22.11 -4.12 15.15
C GLU A 156 -21.88 -3.19 13.96
N VAL A 157 -22.79 -2.25 13.74
CA VAL A 157 -22.65 -1.23 12.70
C VAL A 157 -22.20 0.07 13.35
N VAL A 158 -21.06 0.61 12.92
CA VAL A 158 -20.52 1.88 13.42
C VAL A 158 -20.41 2.87 12.27
N VAL A 159 -21.24 3.91 12.29
CA VAL A 159 -21.21 4.98 11.28
C VAL A 159 -20.54 6.23 11.86
N LEU A 160 -19.57 6.74 11.13
CA LEU A 160 -18.89 7.99 11.46
C LEU A 160 -19.34 9.09 10.51
N ASP A 161 -20.10 10.03 11.03
CA ASP A 161 -20.71 11.10 10.24
C ASP A 161 -19.90 12.40 10.37
N ASP A 162 -19.35 12.84 9.25
CA ASP A 162 -18.63 14.11 9.10
C ASP A 162 -19.39 15.13 8.23
N SER A 163 -20.71 14.96 8.09
CA SER A 163 -21.61 15.83 7.32
C SER A 163 -21.67 17.25 7.89
N GLY A 164 -21.59 18.24 7.00
CA GLY A 164 -21.49 19.65 7.39
C GLY A 164 -22.79 20.22 7.96
N SER A 165 -23.94 19.77 7.47
CA SER A 165 -25.25 20.31 7.86
C SER A 165 -26.03 19.41 8.81
N GLY A 166 -26.81 20.01 9.72
CA GLY A 166 -27.69 19.27 10.63
C GLY A 166 -28.75 18.43 9.89
N GLY A 167 -29.22 18.90 8.74
CA GLY A 167 -30.18 18.16 7.90
C GLY A 167 -29.57 16.88 7.30
N MET A 168 -28.32 16.93 6.80
CA MET A 168 -27.64 15.72 6.32
C MET A 168 -27.36 14.74 7.46
N ARG A 169 -26.94 15.23 8.63
CA ARG A 169 -26.74 14.39 9.82
C ARG A 169 -28.03 13.69 10.25
N HIS A 170 -29.16 14.41 10.23
CA HIS A 170 -30.45 13.83 10.54
C HIS A 170 -30.84 12.73 9.55
N ARG A 171 -30.70 12.97 8.24
CA ARG A 171 -30.99 11.96 7.21
C ARG A 171 -30.10 10.72 7.33
N ASN A 172 -28.81 10.88 7.62
CA ASN A 172 -27.91 9.73 7.85
C ASN A 172 -28.34 8.91 9.08
N LEU A 173 -28.74 9.58 10.17
CA LEU A 173 -29.25 8.93 11.37
C LEU A 173 -30.55 8.15 11.10
N GLU A 174 -31.49 8.73 10.35
CA GLU A 174 -32.72 8.05 9.93
C GLU A 174 -32.42 6.80 9.11
N VAL A 175 -31.54 6.92 8.11
CA VAL A 175 -31.08 5.79 7.30
C VAL A 175 -30.47 4.69 8.17
N LEU A 176 -29.57 5.04 9.08
CA LEU A 176 -28.93 4.06 9.96
C LEU A 176 -29.95 3.32 10.84
N ARG A 177 -30.85 4.05 11.50
CA ARG A 177 -31.90 3.47 12.36
C ARG A 177 -32.83 2.55 11.60
N GLU A 178 -33.30 2.99 10.43
CA GLU A 178 -34.23 2.24 9.60
C GLU A 178 -33.59 0.93 9.12
N VAL A 179 -32.40 1.00 8.53
CA VAL A 179 -31.73 -0.17 7.95
C VAL A 179 -31.26 -1.11 9.05
N ALA A 180 -30.59 -0.62 10.10
CA ALA A 180 -30.16 -1.48 11.20
C ALA A 180 -31.33 -2.12 11.94
N GLY A 181 -32.43 -1.38 12.16
CA GLY A 181 -33.65 -1.88 12.77
C GLY A 181 -34.30 -3.00 11.97
N ARG A 182 -34.38 -2.87 10.63
CA ARG A 182 -34.88 -3.91 9.72
C ARG A 182 -34.08 -5.22 9.83
N HIS A 183 -32.78 -5.13 10.04
CA HIS A 183 -31.88 -6.28 10.16
C HIS A 183 -31.63 -6.71 11.62
N GLY A 184 -32.25 -6.07 12.61
CA GLY A 184 -32.06 -6.37 14.04
C GLY A 184 -30.61 -6.23 14.50
N ARG A 185 -29.90 -5.20 14.02
CA ARG A 185 -28.46 -4.99 14.31
C ARG A 185 -28.24 -3.87 15.30
N ALA A 186 -27.27 -4.04 16.19
CA ALA A 186 -26.77 -2.97 17.02
C ALA A 186 -26.09 -1.92 16.13
N ALA A 187 -26.52 -0.67 16.23
CA ALA A 187 -26.02 0.43 15.44
C ALA A 187 -25.52 1.56 16.34
N PHE A 188 -24.39 2.13 15.95
CA PHE A 188 -23.73 3.22 16.64
C PHE A 188 -23.42 4.35 15.66
N LEU A 189 -23.62 5.59 16.09
CA LEU A 189 -23.33 6.79 15.32
C LEU A 189 -22.37 7.70 16.11
N ALA A 190 -21.37 8.23 15.41
CA ALA A 190 -20.56 9.32 15.93
C ALA A 190 -20.59 10.51 14.98
N THR A 191 -21.26 11.59 15.42
CA THR A 191 -21.22 12.87 14.72
C THR A 191 -19.95 13.65 15.09
N ARG A 192 -19.72 14.77 14.41
CA ARG A 192 -18.65 15.72 14.76
C ARG A 192 -18.78 16.21 16.20
N GLU A 193 -19.98 16.49 16.70
CA GLU A 193 -20.23 16.93 18.07
C GLU A 193 -19.90 15.84 19.11
N ARG A 194 -20.22 14.57 18.80
CA ARG A 194 -19.85 13.44 19.67
C ARG A 194 -18.33 13.25 19.71
N ARG A 195 -17.66 13.29 18.55
CA ARG A 195 -16.19 13.21 18.46
C ARG A 195 -15.51 14.33 19.25
N GLU A 196 -16.05 15.54 19.22
CA GLU A 196 -15.56 16.68 19.99
C GLU A 196 -15.65 16.44 21.51
N ARG A 197 -16.76 15.86 21.99
CA ARG A 197 -16.90 15.47 23.41
C ARG A 197 -15.91 14.37 23.77
N TYR A 198 -15.85 13.32 22.97
CA TYR A 198 -14.95 12.20 23.21
C TYR A 198 -13.48 12.61 23.19
N ALA A 199 -13.08 13.55 22.32
CA ALA A 199 -11.71 14.09 22.29
C ALA A 199 -11.28 14.69 23.64
N ARG A 200 -12.20 15.39 24.35
CA ARG A 200 -11.92 15.93 25.69
C ARG A 200 -11.80 14.83 26.74
N GLU A 201 -12.70 13.85 26.71
CA GLU A 201 -12.67 12.69 27.62
C GLU A 201 -11.39 11.87 27.43
N LEU A 202 -11.05 11.60 26.17
CA LEU A 202 -9.83 10.90 25.77
C LEU A 202 -8.58 11.65 26.25
N ALA A 203 -8.50 12.95 26.00
CA ALA A 203 -7.35 13.75 26.43
C ALA A 203 -7.17 13.77 27.95
N ALA A 204 -8.27 13.92 28.68
CA ALA A 204 -8.26 13.88 30.14
C ALA A 204 -7.82 12.51 30.68
N HIS A 205 -8.30 11.42 30.07
CA HIS A 205 -7.94 10.06 30.47
C HIS A 205 -6.49 9.70 30.11
N ALA A 206 -6.02 10.14 28.93
CA ALA A 206 -4.66 9.91 28.45
C ALA A 206 -3.61 10.81 29.12
N GLY A 207 -4.03 11.90 29.77
CA GLY A 207 -3.12 12.90 30.33
C GLY A 207 -2.35 13.69 29.25
N ILE A 208 -2.98 13.93 28.10
CA ILE A 208 -2.37 14.64 26.96
C ILE A 208 -3.06 15.99 26.71
N PRO A 209 -2.44 16.90 25.95
CA PRO A 209 -3.07 18.18 25.63
C PRO A 209 -4.37 18.00 24.80
N PRO A 210 -5.50 18.65 25.17
CA PRO A 210 -6.80 18.44 24.51
C PRO A 210 -6.81 18.72 23.00
N GLU A 211 -6.00 19.67 22.54
CA GLU A 211 -5.88 20.04 21.14
C GLU A 211 -5.29 18.94 20.27
N VAL A 212 -4.46 18.05 20.84
CA VAL A 212 -3.89 16.90 20.13
C VAL A 212 -4.96 15.87 19.82
N ALA A 213 -5.74 15.47 20.84
CA ALA A 213 -6.87 14.57 20.66
C ALA A 213 -7.93 15.17 19.72
N ARG A 214 -8.22 16.48 19.87
CA ARG A 214 -9.14 17.20 18.99
C ARG A 214 -8.66 17.17 17.53
N PHE A 215 -7.40 17.50 17.28
CA PHE A 215 -6.86 17.47 15.91
C PHE A 215 -6.87 16.06 15.32
N ALA A 216 -6.53 15.03 16.12
CA ALA A 216 -6.57 13.63 15.69
C ALA A 216 -7.96 13.17 15.23
N LEU A 217 -9.02 13.63 15.89
CA LEU A 217 -10.41 13.16 15.69
C LEU A 217 -11.29 14.08 14.84
N LEU A 218 -10.93 15.36 14.71
CA LEU A 218 -11.73 16.36 14.00
C LEU A 218 -10.98 17.15 12.93
N GLY A 219 -9.65 17.00 12.84
CA GLY A 219 -8.79 17.86 12.04
C GLY A 219 -8.74 19.30 12.56
N GLY A 220 -8.26 20.22 11.71
CA GLY A 220 -8.24 21.66 11.97
C GLY A 220 -9.18 22.42 11.03
N PRO A 221 -9.80 23.54 11.46
CA PRO A 221 -10.67 24.35 10.61
C PRO A 221 -9.96 24.93 9.38
N GLU A 222 -8.62 24.95 9.38
CA GLU A 222 -7.80 25.41 8.28
C GLU A 222 -7.73 24.40 7.12
N PHE A 223 -8.19 23.17 7.33
CA PHE A 223 -8.10 22.08 6.35
C PHE A 223 -9.50 21.62 5.90
N PRO A 224 -9.76 21.53 4.59
CA PRO A 224 -11.10 21.23 4.07
C PRO A 224 -11.50 19.74 4.17
N SER A 225 -10.50 18.85 4.16
CA SER A 225 -10.67 17.39 4.11
C SER A 225 -10.19 16.75 5.40
N THR A 226 -11.01 15.84 5.94
CA THR A 226 -10.88 15.24 7.29
C THR A 226 -11.04 13.71 7.24
N TYR A 227 -10.70 13.09 6.11
CA TYR A 227 -10.82 11.65 5.88
C TYR A 227 -10.08 10.85 6.97
N GLY A 228 -8.82 11.20 7.23
CA GLY A 228 -8.00 10.51 8.23
C GLY A 228 -8.49 10.73 9.67
N ALA A 229 -9.05 11.89 9.99
CA ALA A 229 -9.62 12.15 11.32
C ALA A 229 -10.78 11.19 11.62
N THR A 230 -11.59 10.92 10.59
CA THR A 230 -12.72 9.97 10.66
C THR A 230 -12.23 8.54 10.82
N ARG A 231 -11.16 8.14 10.11
CA ARG A 231 -10.54 6.82 10.27
C ARG A 231 -9.81 6.65 11.62
N ASN A 232 -9.18 7.69 12.14
CA ASN A 232 -8.61 7.69 13.48
C ASN A 232 -9.69 7.48 14.54
N ALA A 233 -10.87 8.11 14.38
CA ALA A 233 -12.00 7.88 15.26
C ALA A 233 -12.48 6.42 15.21
N LEU A 234 -12.51 5.79 14.03
CA LEU A 234 -12.80 4.35 13.90
C LEU A 234 -11.75 3.48 14.60
N LEU A 235 -10.45 3.80 14.45
CA LEU A 235 -9.38 3.09 15.14
C LEU A 235 -9.51 3.20 16.67
N LEU A 236 -9.87 4.36 17.21
CA LEU A 236 -10.05 4.50 18.66
C LEU A 236 -11.35 3.85 19.15
N ASP A 237 -12.45 3.94 18.38
CA ASP A 237 -13.71 3.31 18.77
C ASP A 237 -13.58 1.79 18.81
N THR A 238 -12.90 1.19 17.83
CA THR A 238 -12.75 -0.27 17.65
C THR A 238 -11.45 -0.84 18.25
N VAL A 239 -10.85 -0.16 19.22
CA VAL A 239 -9.60 -0.62 19.83
C VAL A 239 -9.78 -1.98 20.52
N GLY A 240 -8.87 -2.91 20.28
CA GLY A 240 -8.88 -4.24 20.88
C GLY A 240 -9.72 -5.29 20.14
N GLU A 241 -10.28 -4.98 18.97
CA GLU A 241 -11.07 -5.91 18.17
C GLU A 241 -10.60 -5.99 16.71
N LEU A 242 -11.21 -6.90 15.94
CA LEU A 242 -11.09 -6.92 14.49
C LEU A 242 -12.31 -6.18 13.90
N CYS A 243 -12.07 -5.22 13.02
CA CYS A 243 -13.12 -4.45 12.36
C CYS A 243 -12.92 -4.45 10.83
N LEU A 244 -14.02 -4.22 10.10
CA LEU A 244 -13.99 -3.99 8.66
C LEU A 244 -14.41 -2.54 8.39
N GLN A 245 -13.52 -1.74 7.80
CA GLN A 245 -13.82 -0.39 7.34
C GLN A 245 -14.16 -0.40 5.85
N VAL A 246 -15.30 0.17 5.46
CA VAL A 246 -15.73 0.26 4.06
C VAL A 246 -16.26 1.66 3.76
N ASP A 247 -16.01 2.17 2.56
CA ASP A 247 -16.54 3.49 2.17
C ASP A 247 -18.04 3.41 1.88
N ALA A 248 -18.76 4.51 2.14
CA ALA A 248 -20.22 4.59 1.94
C ALA A 248 -20.65 4.48 0.46
N ASP A 249 -19.73 4.60 -0.51
CA ASP A 249 -19.97 4.37 -1.94
C ASP A 249 -19.58 2.95 -2.41
N THR A 250 -19.46 2.00 -1.48
CA THR A 250 -19.30 0.58 -1.81
C THR A 250 -20.60 -0.21 -1.71
N VAL A 251 -20.70 -1.29 -2.48
CA VAL A 251 -21.82 -2.25 -2.46
C VAL A 251 -21.24 -3.65 -2.28
N CYS A 252 -21.76 -4.40 -1.30
CA CYS A 252 -21.31 -5.75 -0.94
C CYS A 252 -21.80 -6.82 -1.95
N ALA A 253 -21.45 -6.64 -3.22
CA ALA A 253 -21.61 -7.63 -4.28
C ALA A 253 -20.30 -8.43 -4.42
N VAL A 254 -20.14 -9.42 -3.55
CA VAL A 254 -18.89 -10.20 -3.45
C VAL A 254 -18.65 -10.95 -4.75
N SER A 255 -17.49 -10.70 -5.36
CA SER A 255 -17.16 -11.25 -6.67
C SER A 255 -15.74 -11.80 -6.70
N ARG A 256 -15.49 -12.78 -7.56
CA ARG A 256 -14.13 -13.25 -7.87
C ARG A 256 -13.60 -12.57 -9.13
N PRO A 257 -12.29 -12.29 -9.20
CA PRO A 257 -11.66 -11.72 -10.39
C PRO A 257 -11.78 -12.66 -11.60
N PRO A 258 -11.59 -12.13 -12.83
CA PRO A 258 -11.64 -12.92 -14.06
C PRO A 258 -10.65 -14.10 -14.08
N GLU A 259 -9.53 -13.94 -13.39
CA GLU A 259 -8.47 -14.94 -13.28
C GLU A 259 -8.20 -15.25 -11.81
N SER A 260 -8.00 -16.53 -11.50
CA SER A 260 -7.67 -16.99 -10.15
C SER A 260 -6.52 -17.98 -10.17
N ALA A 261 -5.64 -17.89 -9.18
CA ALA A 261 -4.61 -18.87 -8.90
C ALA A 261 -4.72 -19.37 -7.46
N ALA A 262 -4.39 -20.65 -7.24
CA ALA A 262 -4.47 -21.26 -5.92
C ALA A 262 -3.33 -20.83 -5.00
N GLU A 263 -2.16 -20.47 -5.54
CA GLU A 263 -0.92 -20.19 -4.79
C GLU A 263 -1.09 -19.10 -3.71
N LEU A 264 -0.44 -19.27 -2.57
CA LEU A 264 -0.21 -18.16 -1.64
C LEU A 264 1.05 -17.42 -2.06
N LEU A 265 0.93 -16.14 -2.37
CA LEU A 265 2.08 -15.31 -2.73
C LEU A 265 2.57 -14.52 -1.51
N VAL A 266 3.88 -14.54 -1.25
CA VAL A 266 4.51 -13.58 -0.34
C VAL A 266 5.35 -12.59 -1.14
N THR A 267 5.24 -11.30 -0.85
CA THR A 267 5.91 -10.24 -1.63
C THR A 267 6.31 -9.03 -0.79
N ALA A 268 7.23 -8.23 -1.30
CA ALA A 268 7.51 -6.88 -0.80
C ALA A 268 6.96 -5.78 -1.72
N GLU A 269 6.27 -6.16 -2.81
CA GLU A 269 5.70 -5.22 -3.77
C GLU A 269 4.65 -4.31 -3.12
N MET A 270 4.64 -3.06 -3.56
CA MET A 270 3.75 -2.02 -3.03
C MET A 270 2.29 -2.24 -3.41
N ASP A 271 1.99 -2.83 -4.56
CA ASP A 271 0.61 -3.10 -4.99
C ASP A 271 0.56 -4.49 -5.65
N PRO A 272 -0.02 -5.51 -5.00
CA PRO A 272 -0.07 -6.87 -5.52
C PRO A 272 -1.31 -7.16 -6.40
N ASN A 273 -2.09 -6.13 -6.76
CA ASN A 273 -3.31 -6.31 -7.53
C ASN A 273 -3.05 -6.39 -9.04
N GLU A 274 -3.90 -7.14 -9.73
CA GLU A 274 -4.04 -7.10 -11.18
C GLU A 274 -5.16 -6.14 -11.60
N TYR A 275 -5.08 -5.67 -12.85
CA TYR A 275 -5.93 -4.63 -13.41
C TYR A 275 -6.58 -5.08 -14.73
N TRP A 276 -7.89 -4.87 -14.83
CA TRP A 276 -8.67 -4.99 -16.07
C TRP A 276 -9.36 -3.66 -16.35
N PHE A 277 -9.02 -3.01 -17.47
CA PHE A 277 -9.47 -1.66 -17.80
C PHE A 277 -10.71 -1.69 -18.68
N VAL A 278 -11.77 -0.99 -18.28
CA VAL A 278 -13.07 -0.98 -18.96
C VAL A 278 -13.60 0.45 -19.11
N GLY A 279 -14.63 0.64 -19.93
CA GLY A 279 -15.22 1.95 -20.21
C GLY A 279 -16.21 2.43 -19.15
N ASP A 280 -17.00 1.50 -18.61
CA ASP A 280 -18.11 1.78 -17.69
C ASP A 280 -18.25 0.71 -16.59
N LEU A 281 -19.19 0.94 -15.66
CA LEU A 281 -19.45 0.04 -14.54
C LEU A 281 -20.05 -1.29 -14.98
N ASP A 282 -20.92 -1.30 -16.00
CA ASP A 282 -21.58 -2.51 -16.47
C ASP A 282 -20.57 -3.49 -17.09
N GLU A 283 -19.62 -2.97 -17.87
CA GLU A 283 -18.49 -3.74 -18.39
C GLU A 283 -17.61 -4.28 -17.23
N ALA A 284 -17.38 -3.48 -16.17
CA ALA A 284 -16.61 -3.93 -15.00
C ALA A 284 -17.29 -5.10 -14.28
N VAL A 285 -18.60 -4.98 -14.03
CA VAL A 285 -19.41 -6.01 -13.39
C VAL A 285 -19.50 -7.26 -14.25
N GLY A 286 -19.60 -7.11 -15.58
CA GLY A 286 -19.63 -8.23 -16.52
C GLY A 286 -18.33 -9.05 -16.60
N LEU A 287 -17.20 -8.50 -16.16
CA LEU A 287 -15.90 -9.21 -16.13
C LEU A 287 -15.75 -10.13 -14.92
N VAL A 288 -16.38 -9.80 -13.80
CA VAL A 288 -16.23 -10.55 -12.56
C VAL A 288 -17.34 -11.60 -12.40
N ARG A 289 -17.08 -12.60 -11.56
CA ARG A 289 -18.09 -13.60 -11.21
C ARG A 289 -18.59 -13.33 -9.80
N GLU A 290 -19.83 -12.87 -9.67
CA GLU A 290 -20.49 -12.76 -8.37
C GLU A 290 -20.59 -14.13 -7.69
N VAL A 291 -20.36 -14.16 -6.38
CA VAL A 291 -20.37 -15.36 -5.54
C VAL A 291 -21.09 -15.09 -4.22
N ASP A 292 -21.78 -16.11 -3.71
CA ASP A 292 -22.45 -16.06 -2.41
C ASP A 292 -21.47 -16.44 -1.30
N GLU A 293 -20.61 -15.50 -0.90
CA GLU A 293 -19.59 -15.68 0.14
C GLU A 293 -19.77 -14.66 1.28
N ASP A 294 -19.50 -15.07 2.51
CA ASP A 294 -19.46 -14.19 3.68
C ASP A 294 -18.29 -13.21 3.52
N PHE A 295 -18.61 -11.93 3.30
CA PHE A 295 -17.59 -10.92 3.06
C PHE A 295 -16.70 -10.68 4.28
N LEU A 296 -17.23 -10.83 5.51
CA LEU A 296 -16.40 -10.76 6.72
C LEU A 296 -15.45 -11.94 6.77
N ALA A 297 -15.97 -13.16 6.54
CA ALA A 297 -15.15 -14.36 6.54
C ALA A 297 -14.03 -14.28 5.52
N VAL A 298 -14.26 -13.70 4.34
CA VAL A 298 -13.24 -13.47 3.30
C VAL A 298 -12.02 -12.72 3.86
N HIS A 299 -12.20 -11.71 4.70
CA HIS A 299 -11.10 -11.02 5.38
C HIS A 299 -10.49 -11.85 6.54
N GLU A 300 -11.33 -12.53 7.34
CA GLU A 300 -10.91 -13.38 8.49
C GLU A 300 -10.00 -14.56 8.10
N ARG A 301 -10.00 -14.95 6.82
CA ARG A 301 -9.06 -15.94 6.26
C ARG A 301 -7.59 -15.57 6.52
N VAL A 302 -7.29 -14.28 6.52
CA VAL A 302 -5.92 -13.76 6.68
C VAL A 302 -5.77 -12.80 7.86
N LEU A 303 -6.79 -12.02 8.18
CA LEU A 303 -6.69 -10.93 9.15
C LEU A 303 -6.32 -11.44 10.55
N GLY A 304 -5.31 -10.81 11.15
CA GLY A 304 -4.81 -11.12 12.50
C GLY A 304 -4.04 -12.43 12.63
N ARG A 305 -3.86 -13.20 11.54
CA ARG A 305 -3.02 -14.41 11.51
C ARG A 305 -1.55 -14.04 11.32
N SER A 306 -0.65 -14.91 11.78
CA SER A 306 0.77 -14.82 11.42
C SER A 306 0.99 -15.27 9.98
N PRO A 307 2.09 -14.87 9.30
CA PRO A 307 2.45 -15.41 7.99
C PRO A 307 2.50 -16.94 7.98
N ALA A 308 3.05 -17.55 9.03
CA ALA A 308 3.04 -19.00 9.20
C ALA A 308 1.62 -19.57 9.30
N GLY A 309 0.70 -18.90 9.99
CA GLY A 309 -0.70 -19.29 10.10
C GLY A 309 -1.48 -19.15 8.79
N CYS A 310 -1.15 -18.15 7.95
CA CYS A 310 -1.71 -18.03 6.61
C CYS A 310 -1.23 -19.16 5.68
N ILE A 311 0.03 -19.57 5.80
CA ILE A 311 0.60 -20.67 5.02
C ILE A 311 0.03 -22.03 5.50
N ALA A 312 -0.11 -22.22 6.81
CA ALA A 312 -0.56 -23.47 7.41
C ALA A 312 -2.08 -23.70 7.33
N SER A 313 -2.89 -22.66 7.06
CA SER A 313 -4.35 -22.80 7.01
C SER A 313 -4.84 -23.77 5.92
N GLY A 314 -4.03 -24.02 4.89
CA GLY A 314 -4.39 -24.85 3.75
C GLY A 314 -5.49 -24.26 2.87
N GLU A 315 -5.94 -23.03 3.16
CA GLU A 315 -6.94 -22.32 2.36
C GLU A 315 -6.39 -21.88 0.99
N SER A 316 -5.07 -21.86 0.86
CA SER A 316 -4.33 -21.59 -0.38
C SER A 316 -3.47 -22.79 -0.76
N GLY A 317 -3.14 -22.89 -2.04
CA GLY A 317 -2.22 -23.87 -2.62
C GLY A 317 -0.75 -23.57 -2.29
N PRO A 318 0.20 -23.98 -3.14
CA PRO A 318 1.62 -23.90 -2.80
C PRO A 318 2.08 -22.47 -2.54
N LEU A 319 3.03 -22.33 -1.63
CA LEU A 319 3.67 -21.06 -1.31
C LEU A 319 4.59 -20.63 -2.46
N ARG A 320 4.52 -19.35 -2.83
CA ARG A 320 5.42 -18.71 -3.78
C ARG A 320 5.99 -17.42 -3.20
N VAL A 321 7.29 -17.20 -3.38
CA VAL A 321 7.98 -15.97 -2.95
C VAL A 321 8.24 -15.08 -4.17
N ALA A 322 7.57 -13.93 -4.25
CA ALA A 322 7.75 -12.98 -5.34
C ALA A 322 9.13 -12.31 -5.28
N ALA A 323 9.72 -12.11 -6.45
CA ALA A 323 10.92 -11.29 -6.59
C ALA A 323 10.57 -9.78 -6.60
N PRO A 324 11.52 -8.89 -6.26
CA PRO A 324 12.90 -9.17 -5.86
C PRO A 324 12.97 -9.83 -4.47
N TRP A 325 13.75 -10.90 -4.36
CA TRP A 325 13.94 -11.58 -3.09
C TRP A 325 14.86 -10.77 -2.20
N SER A 326 14.51 -10.62 -0.93
CA SER A 326 15.35 -9.93 0.05
C SER A 326 15.36 -10.66 1.39
N PRO A 327 16.50 -10.68 2.10
CA PRO A 327 16.57 -11.21 3.46
C PRO A 327 15.62 -10.49 4.41
N ARG A 328 15.40 -9.20 4.16
CA ARG A 328 14.47 -8.36 4.91
C ARG A 328 13.03 -8.86 4.79
N LEU A 329 12.57 -9.24 3.59
CA LEU A 329 11.25 -9.84 3.40
C LEU A 329 11.11 -11.10 4.28
N LEU A 330 12.08 -12.01 4.19
CA LEU A 330 12.06 -13.25 4.95
C LEU A 330 12.10 -13.02 6.46
N SER A 331 12.96 -12.12 6.94
CA SER A 331 13.07 -11.83 8.38
C SER A 331 11.81 -11.15 8.94
N GLN A 332 11.16 -10.27 8.17
CA GLN A 332 9.90 -9.64 8.58
C GLN A 332 8.77 -10.67 8.69
N LEU A 333 8.68 -11.62 7.74
CA LEU A 333 7.66 -12.66 7.75
C LEU A 333 7.89 -13.72 8.84
N ALA A 334 9.16 -13.98 9.17
CA ALA A 334 9.56 -14.95 10.19
C ALA A 334 9.59 -14.40 11.62
N ALA A 335 9.39 -13.09 11.83
CA ALA A 335 9.34 -12.52 13.17
C ALA A 335 8.21 -13.16 13.99
N ALA A 336 8.47 -13.45 15.27
CA ALA A 336 7.52 -14.14 16.13
C ALA A 336 6.21 -13.35 16.33
N GLU A 337 6.32 -12.03 16.34
CA GLU A 337 5.22 -11.08 16.46
C GLU A 337 4.54 -10.76 15.11
N ALA A 338 5.05 -11.31 14.00
CA ALA A 338 4.54 -11.01 12.66
C ALA A 338 3.08 -11.41 12.50
N ARG A 339 2.28 -10.48 11.95
CA ARG A 339 0.84 -10.69 11.72
C ARG A 339 0.29 -9.82 10.62
N VAL A 340 -0.77 -10.30 9.98
CA VAL A 340 -1.59 -9.54 9.05
C VAL A 340 -2.40 -8.51 9.83
N ALA A 341 -1.89 -7.29 9.86
CA ALA A 341 -2.51 -6.17 10.57
C ALA A 341 -3.66 -5.54 9.79
N VAL A 342 -3.57 -5.57 8.46
CA VAL A 342 -4.61 -5.08 7.56
C VAL A 342 -4.83 -6.05 6.40
N SER A 343 -6.06 -6.17 5.96
CA SER A 343 -6.44 -7.00 4.81
C SER A 343 -7.30 -6.21 3.82
N PHE A 344 -7.18 -6.49 2.54
CA PHE A 344 -7.89 -5.80 1.46
C PHE A 344 -8.54 -6.80 0.50
N ALA A 345 -9.74 -6.48 0.04
CA ALA A 345 -10.32 -7.05 -1.17
C ALA A 345 -10.14 -6.06 -2.34
N GLY A 346 -10.37 -6.56 -3.55
CA GLY A 346 -10.40 -5.78 -4.77
C GLY A 346 -11.64 -4.88 -4.88
N ILE A 347 -11.64 -4.06 -5.92
CA ILE A 347 -12.75 -3.19 -6.30
C ILE A 347 -13.15 -3.42 -7.76
N VAL A 348 -14.46 -3.31 -8.02
CA VAL A 348 -15.08 -3.33 -9.34
C VAL A 348 -15.79 -2.01 -9.55
N GLY A 349 -15.45 -1.28 -10.61
CA GLY A 349 -16.01 0.04 -10.90
C GLY A 349 -14.99 1.16 -10.71
N ASP A 350 -15.40 2.25 -10.06
CA ASP A 350 -14.59 3.46 -9.92
C ASP A 350 -13.32 3.18 -9.11
N CYS A 351 -12.16 3.66 -9.55
CA CYS A 351 -10.88 3.40 -8.88
C CYS A 351 -10.53 4.35 -7.73
N GLY A 352 -11.45 5.22 -7.31
CA GLY A 352 -11.32 6.12 -6.15
C GLY A 352 -10.44 7.36 -6.38
N GLY A 353 -9.37 7.26 -7.19
CA GLY A 353 -8.42 8.34 -7.44
C GLY A 353 -8.96 9.45 -8.36
N PRO A 354 -8.41 10.68 -8.34
CA PRO A 354 -9.01 11.85 -9.02
C PRO A 354 -8.77 11.91 -10.54
N GLY A 355 -8.31 10.85 -11.21
CA GLY A 355 -7.96 10.92 -12.65
C GLY A 355 -6.45 10.96 -12.95
N ARG A 356 -5.60 10.77 -11.94
CA ARG A 356 -4.12 10.78 -12.05
C ARG A 356 -3.62 9.35 -12.27
N HIS A 357 -3.73 8.87 -13.50
CA HIS A 357 -3.52 7.45 -13.82
C HIS A 357 -2.14 7.12 -14.42
N HIS A 358 -1.19 8.06 -14.38
CA HIS A 358 0.16 7.85 -14.92
C HIS A 358 0.91 6.69 -14.26
N TRP A 359 0.60 6.37 -13.01
CA TRP A 359 1.15 5.20 -12.32
C TRP A 359 0.85 3.88 -13.07
N ARG A 360 -0.21 3.83 -13.89
CA ARG A 360 -0.54 2.66 -14.73
C ARG A 360 0.51 2.38 -15.80
N LEU A 361 1.26 3.40 -16.22
CA LEU A 361 2.34 3.23 -17.19
C LEU A 361 3.51 2.41 -16.61
N GLY A 362 3.62 2.36 -15.28
CA GLY A 362 4.60 1.56 -14.55
C GLY A 362 4.14 0.12 -14.23
N LEU A 363 2.93 -0.27 -14.65
CA LEU A 363 2.43 -1.64 -14.50
C LEU A 363 3.34 -2.65 -15.23
N ARG A 364 3.24 -3.92 -14.84
CA ARG A 364 4.03 -5.02 -15.38
C ARG A 364 3.14 -6.23 -15.67
N GLY A 365 3.67 -7.19 -16.42
CA GLY A 365 3.01 -8.46 -16.72
C GLY A 365 1.63 -8.27 -17.37
N ALA A 366 0.68 -9.13 -17.00
CA ALA A 366 -0.65 -9.19 -17.60
C ALA A 366 -1.41 -7.86 -17.52
N SER A 367 -1.25 -7.09 -16.43
CA SER A 367 -1.86 -5.77 -16.32
C SER A 367 -1.33 -4.77 -17.36
N LEU A 368 -0.02 -4.76 -17.64
CA LEU A 368 0.54 -3.90 -18.69
C LEU A 368 0.11 -4.37 -20.09
N GLU A 369 0.07 -5.68 -20.30
CA GLU A 369 -0.40 -6.27 -21.56
C GLU A 369 -1.86 -5.88 -21.83
N ARG A 370 -2.77 -6.03 -20.86
CA ARG A 370 -4.18 -5.60 -20.99
C ARG A 370 -4.33 -4.10 -21.25
N LEU A 371 -3.49 -3.26 -20.62
CA LEU A 371 -3.50 -1.82 -20.85
C LEU A 371 -3.12 -1.49 -22.30
N THR A 372 -2.09 -2.16 -22.83
CA THR A 372 -1.42 -1.78 -24.07
C THR A 372 -1.82 -2.59 -25.31
N ALA A 373 -2.58 -3.67 -25.15
CA ALA A 373 -2.97 -4.60 -26.22
C ALA A 373 -3.73 -3.95 -27.40
N ASP A 374 -4.53 -2.91 -27.15
CA ASP A 374 -5.33 -2.23 -28.16
C ASP A 374 -4.89 -0.76 -28.28
N PRO A 375 -4.21 -0.37 -29.37
CA PRO A 375 -3.78 1.01 -29.60
C PRO A 375 -4.95 2.01 -29.63
N GLU A 376 -6.11 1.63 -30.15
CA GLU A 376 -7.27 2.51 -30.28
C GLU A 376 -7.95 2.77 -28.94
N ARG A 377 -7.93 1.76 -28.04
CA ARG A 377 -8.50 1.87 -26.68
C ARG A 377 -7.49 2.27 -25.61
N PHE A 378 -6.19 2.32 -25.91
CA PHE A 378 -5.15 2.58 -24.92
C PHE A 378 -5.40 3.87 -24.12
N ARG A 379 -5.70 4.98 -24.80
CA ARG A 379 -5.88 6.29 -24.15
C ARG A 379 -7.12 6.32 -23.26
N SER A 380 -8.24 5.76 -23.72
CA SER A 380 -9.47 5.69 -22.91
C SER A 380 -9.29 4.75 -21.71
N ARG A 381 -8.61 3.60 -21.87
CA ARG A 381 -8.24 2.71 -20.75
C ARG A 381 -7.29 3.36 -19.75
N LEU A 382 -6.32 4.13 -20.21
CA LEU A 382 -5.40 4.87 -19.36
C LEU A 382 -6.15 5.92 -18.51
N LEU A 383 -7.14 6.58 -19.09
CA LEU A 383 -7.93 7.64 -18.44
C LEU A 383 -9.14 7.12 -17.66
N SER A 384 -9.58 5.88 -17.92
CA SER A 384 -10.80 5.35 -17.33
C SER A 384 -10.70 5.26 -15.82
N ARG A 385 -11.73 5.72 -15.13
CA ARG A 385 -11.94 5.49 -13.71
C ARG A 385 -12.49 4.10 -13.45
N GLN A 386 -13.08 3.46 -14.45
CA GLN A 386 -13.79 2.18 -14.36
C GLN A 386 -12.82 1.04 -14.65
N LEU A 387 -12.68 0.12 -13.69
CA LEU A 387 -11.79 -1.02 -13.78
C LEU A 387 -12.22 -2.15 -12.83
N VAL A 388 -11.64 -3.32 -13.05
CA VAL A 388 -11.49 -4.33 -11.99
C VAL A 388 -10.06 -4.21 -11.47
N LYS A 389 -9.90 -4.01 -10.17
CA LYS A 389 -8.62 -4.07 -9.45
C LYS A 389 -8.74 -5.13 -8.39
N CYS A 390 -8.03 -6.25 -8.53
CA CYS A 390 -8.12 -7.35 -7.57
C CYS A 390 -6.88 -8.24 -7.68
N SER A 391 -6.43 -8.84 -6.58
CA SER A 391 -5.39 -9.87 -6.64
C SER A 391 -5.98 -11.17 -7.18
N THR A 392 -5.25 -11.87 -8.05
CA THR A 392 -5.69 -13.17 -8.60
C THR A 392 -5.56 -14.31 -7.60
N ARG A 393 -4.93 -14.06 -6.45
CA ARG A 393 -4.65 -15.04 -5.39
C ARG A 393 -4.55 -14.35 -4.04
N THR A 394 -4.44 -15.14 -2.96
CA THR A 394 -4.13 -14.61 -1.64
C THR A 394 -2.67 -14.15 -1.62
N VAL A 395 -2.43 -12.92 -1.18
CA VAL A 395 -1.09 -12.33 -1.09
C VAL A 395 -0.83 -11.84 0.33
N VAL A 396 0.31 -12.20 0.92
CA VAL A 396 0.82 -11.60 2.17
C VAL A 396 1.99 -10.69 1.80
N SER A 397 1.92 -9.41 2.16
CA SER A 397 2.89 -8.40 1.72
C SER A 397 3.50 -7.61 2.88
N THR A 398 4.81 -7.40 2.83
CA THR A 398 5.50 -6.41 3.68
C THR A 398 5.43 -4.99 3.08
N GLY A 399 4.88 -4.86 1.87
CA GLY A 399 4.76 -3.62 1.12
C GLY A 399 3.80 -2.61 1.77
N ALA A 400 3.87 -1.36 1.29
CA ALA A 400 3.13 -0.24 1.83
C ALA A 400 1.69 -0.10 1.30
N TYR A 401 1.15 -1.09 0.58
CA TYR A 401 -0.19 -1.03 0.01
C TYR A 401 -1.23 -0.67 1.09
N CYS A 402 -2.04 0.34 0.82
CA CYS A 402 -3.23 0.62 1.59
C CYS A 402 -4.22 1.39 0.72
N MET A 403 -5.43 0.84 0.60
CA MET A 403 -6.59 1.48 0.01
C MET A 403 -7.75 1.24 0.96
N ALA A 404 -8.16 2.27 1.68
CA ALA A 404 -8.99 2.08 2.86
C ALA A 404 -10.51 1.99 2.57
N GLY A 405 -10.89 1.90 1.28
CA GLY A 405 -12.28 1.77 0.83
C GLY A 405 -12.91 0.40 1.10
N ASN A 406 -12.10 -0.64 1.31
CA ASN A 406 -12.48 -1.87 1.98
C ASN A 406 -11.25 -2.46 2.68
N MET A 407 -11.22 -2.37 4.00
CA MET A 407 -10.03 -2.68 4.78
C MET A 407 -10.42 -3.37 6.08
N GLY A 408 -10.08 -4.65 6.19
CA GLY A 408 -10.10 -5.34 7.47
C GLY A 408 -8.90 -4.89 8.32
N VAL A 409 -9.11 -4.63 9.60
CA VAL A 409 -8.10 -4.11 10.53
C VAL A 409 -8.03 -5.00 11.77
N ASP A 410 -6.84 -5.51 12.08
CA ASP A 410 -6.54 -6.12 13.38
C ASP A 410 -6.11 -5.01 14.34
N ASN A 411 -7.10 -4.45 15.03
CA ASN A 411 -6.91 -3.31 15.92
C ASN A 411 -6.60 -3.73 17.37
N ARG A 412 -6.11 -4.98 17.55
CA ARG A 412 -5.62 -5.50 18.85
C ARG A 412 -4.19 -5.09 19.15
N THR A 413 -3.46 -4.62 18.15
CA THR A 413 -2.09 -4.11 18.28
C THR A 413 -2.01 -2.65 17.87
N LEU A 414 -1.00 -1.93 18.38
CA LEU A 414 -0.79 -0.53 18.02
C LEU A 414 -0.54 -0.38 16.51
N LEU A 415 -1.36 0.42 15.84
CA LEU A 415 -1.22 0.85 14.45
C LEU A 415 -0.83 2.34 14.41
N PRO A 416 -0.20 2.85 13.34
CA PRO A 416 0.01 4.30 13.21
C PRO A 416 -1.33 5.03 13.05
N PRO A 417 -1.44 6.32 13.43
CA PRO A 417 -2.59 7.13 13.07
C PRO A 417 -2.56 7.51 11.59
N PHE A 418 -3.73 7.64 10.97
CA PHE A 418 -3.88 8.37 9.72
C PHE A 418 -3.52 9.85 9.93
N VAL A 419 -2.95 10.51 8.91
CA VAL A 419 -2.87 11.98 8.93
C VAL A 419 -4.30 12.53 8.97
N PRO A 420 -4.68 13.34 9.98
CA PRO A 420 -6.10 13.65 10.18
C PRO A 420 -6.77 14.41 9.02
N VAL A 421 -5.98 15.09 8.20
CA VAL A 421 -6.43 16.02 7.17
C VAL A 421 -5.70 15.82 5.85
N GLY A 422 -6.32 16.28 4.76
CA GLY A 422 -5.78 16.16 3.40
C GLY A 422 -6.25 14.89 2.68
N ILE A 423 -5.70 14.64 1.50
CA ILE A 423 -6.01 13.46 0.66
C ILE A 423 -4.92 12.39 0.78
N ALA A 424 -5.22 11.16 0.34
CA ALA A 424 -4.26 10.04 0.29
C ALA A 424 -3.64 9.75 1.67
N GLU A 425 -4.45 9.90 2.71
CA GLU A 425 -4.11 9.60 4.09
C GLU A 425 -3.88 8.10 4.31
N ASP A 426 -4.56 7.26 3.52
CA ASP A 426 -4.44 5.81 3.53
C ASP A 426 -3.10 5.34 2.97
N ALA A 427 -2.63 5.92 1.86
CA ALA A 427 -1.30 5.68 1.32
C ALA A 427 -0.21 6.03 2.35
N LEU A 428 -0.35 7.14 3.08
CA LEU A 428 0.57 7.50 4.16
C LEU A 428 0.47 6.52 5.34
N PHE A 429 -0.73 6.10 5.74
CA PHE A 429 -0.92 5.09 6.78
C PHE A 429 -0.23 3.77 6.42
N GLY A 430 -0.42 3.27 5.19
CA GLY A 430 0.25 2.07 4.68
C GLY A 430 1.77 2.21 4.65
N GLY A 431 2.25 3.38 4.24
CA GLY A 431 3.65 3.79 4.31
C GLY A 431 4.21 3.70 5.72
N LEU A 432 3.63 4.45 6.67
CA LEU A 432 4.06 4.49 8.07
C LEU A 432 4.00 3.11 8.74
N ARG A 433 2.97 2.31 8.45
CA ARG A 433 2.85 0.93 8.95
C ARG A 433 4.05 0.09 8.51
N SER A 434 4.31 0.01 7.20
CA SER A 434 5.44 -0.75 6.65
C SER A 434 6.79 -0.21 7.16
N ALA A 435 6.87 1.09 7.38
CA ALA A 435 8.09 1.75 7.83
C ALA A 435 8.41 1.51 9.32
N LEU A 436 7.44 1.76 10.19
CA LEU A 436 7.61 1.84 11.64
C LEU A 436 7.22 0.55 12.36
N PHE A 437 6.45 -0.33 11.72
CA PHE A 437 5.96 -1.59 12.27
C PHE A 437 6.31 -2.76 11.35
N PRO A 438 7.61 -3.12 11.21
CA PRO A 438 8.08 -4.05 10.19
C PRO A 438 7.51 -5.48 10.32
N HIS A 439 6.98 -5.86 11.48
CA HIS A 439 6.33 -7.15 11.72
C HIS A 439 4.82 -7.13 11.41
N LEU A 440 4.20 -5.95 11.34
CA LEU A 440 2.84 -5.82 10.87
C LEU A 440 2.88 -5.90 9.36
N VAL A 441 2.28 -6.94 8.78
CA VAL A 441 2.18 -7.16 7.32
C VAL A 441 0.75 -6.92 6.86
N SER A 442 0.56 -6.75 5.56
CA SER A 442 -0.75 -6.66 4.94
C SER A 442 -1.09 -7.95 4.20
N ALA A 443 -2.36 -8.15 3.89
CA ALA A 443 -2.78 -9.19 2.98
C ALA A 443 -3.82 -8.70 1.98
N THR A 444 -3.84 -9.26 0.77
CA THR A 444 -4.94 -9.11 -0.18
C THR A 444 -5.58 -10.46 -0.46
N VAL A 445 -6.90 -10.47 -0.61
CA VAL A 445 -7.68 -11.68 -0.89
C VAL A 445 -8.29 -11.60 -2.29
N PRO A 446 -8.45 -12.74 -3.00
CA PRO A 446 -8.89 -12.76 -4.40
C PRO A 446 -10.41 -12.64 -4.54
N TYR A 447 -10.96 -11.63 -3.89
CA TYR A 447 -12.35 -11.23 -3.94
C TYR A 447 -12.41 -9.73 -4.20
N ALA A 448 -13.53 -9.25 -4.72
CA ALA A 448 -13.77 -7.84 -4.91
C ALA A 448 -15.21 -7.48 -4.55
N ILE A 449 -15.44 -6.20 -4.32
CA ILE A 449 -16.76 -5.60 -4.14
C ILE A 449 -16.94 -4.46 -5.13
N VAL A 450 -18.18 -4.02 -5.33
CA VAL A 450 -18.47 -2.89 -6.22
C VAL A 450 -18.18 -1.57 -5.51
N HIS A 451 -17.49 -0.67 -6.20
CA HIS A 451 -17.30 0.72 -5.78
C HIS A 451 -17.96 1.62 -6.83
N ASP A 452 -19.08 2.23 -6.44
CA ASP A 452 -19.98 2.98 -7.31
C ASP A 452 -20.37 4.30 -6.62
N PRO A 453 -19.63 5.39 -6.85
CA PRO A 453 -19.90 6.68 -6.23
C PRO A 453 -21.22 7.29 -6.71
N LEU A 454 -21.95 7.90 -5.77
CA LEU A 454 -23.16 8.69 -6.04
C LEU A 454 -22.90 10.18 -5.73
N PRO A 455 -23.00 11.09 -6.72
CA PRO A 455 -23.18 10.83 -8.15
C PRO A 455 -21.94 10.18 -8.78
N ALA A 456 -22.14 9.54 -9.93
CA ALA A 456 -21.06 8.96 -10.72
C ALA A 456 -20.02 10.03 -11.08
N ARG A 457 -18.74 9.64 -11.04
CA ARG A 457 -17.61 10.54 -11.33
C ARG A 457 -17.18 10.36 -12.78
N PRO A 458 -17.10 11.42 -13.59
CA PRO A 458 -16.76 11.29 -15.01
C PRO A 458 -15.28 10.95 -15.20
N ASN A 459 -14.99 10.22 -16.28
CA ASN A 459 -13.62 10.05 -16.76
C ASN A 459 -13.06 11.42 -17.20
N PRO A 460 -11.78 11.72 -16.90
CA PRO A 460 -11.16 12.95 -17.39
C PRO A 460 -10.87 12.84 -18.89
N ASP A 461 -11.09 13.94 -19.63
CA ASP A 461 -10.78 13.99 -21.08
C ASP A 461 -9.27 13.96 -21.38
N ARG A 462 -8.45 14.32 -20.39
CA ARG A 462 -6.98 14.36 -20.47
C ARG A 462 -6.36 13.98 -19.12
N PRO A 463 -5.12 13.48 -19.09
CA PRO A 463 -4.41 13.23 -17.84
C PRO A 463 -4.39 14.50 -16.98
N LEU A 464 -4.72 14.37 -15.69
CA LEU A 464 -4.55 15.48 -14.77
C LEU A 464 -3.06 15.70 -14.45
N PRO A 465 -2.60 16.97 -14.38
CA PRO A 465 -1.18 17.30 -14.19
C PRO A 465 -0.72 16.81 -12.83
N MET A 466 0.45 16.18 -12.70
CA MET A 466 0.93 15.67 -11.41
C MET A 466 1.06 16.80 -10.38
N THR A 467 0.79 16.50 -9.11
CA THR A 467 0.94 17.47 -8.04
C THR A 467 1.52 16.84 -6.79
N LEU A 468 2.22 17.66 -5.99
CA LEU A 468 2.69 17.26 -4.68
C LEU A 468 1.62 17.62 -3.65
N HIS A 469 0.95 16.59 -3.11
CA HIS A 469 0.01 16.74 -2.02
C HIS A 469 0.70 16.52 -0.67
N ALA A 470 0.13 17.07 0.41
CA ALA A 470 0.76 17.09 1.72
C ALA A 470 1.12 15.69 2.22
N SER A 471 0.23 14.70 2.06
CA SER A 471 0.49 13.31 2.48
C SER A 471 1.66 12.64 1.74
N ALA A 472 1.88 12.94 0.46
CA ALA A 472 3.04 12.43 -0.28
C ALA A 472 4.34 13.04 0.26
N VAL A 473 4.34 14.35 0.52
CA VAL A 473 5.51 15.04 1.10
C VAL A 473 5.82 14.51 2.50
N LEU A 474 4.79 14.30 3.34
CA LEU A 474 4.96 13.63 4.65
C LEU A 474 5.56 12.23 4.51
N GLY A 475 5.12 11.46 3.51
CA GLY A 475 5.67 10.14 3.20
C GLY A 475 7.16 10.20 2.84
N TYR A 476 7.57 11.16 2.00
CA TYR A 476 8.99 11.35 1.66
C TYR A 476 9.83 11.77 2.87
N LEU A 477 9.31 12.66 3.72
CA LEU A 477 9.98 13.07 4.96
C LEU A 477 10.13 11.89 5.94
N ALA A 478 9.09 11.05 6.08
CA ALA A 478 9.16 9.83 6.89
C ALA A 478 10.16 8.82 6.32
N GLY A 479 10.24 8.69 5.00
CA GLY A 479 11.27 7.89 4.33
C GLY A 479 12.68 8.37 4.67
N ARG A 480 12.92 9.68 4.57
CA ARG A 480 14.22 10.29 4.88
C ARG A 480 14.61 10.14 6.35
N PHE A 481 13.65 10.27 7.26
CA PHE A 481 13.85 9.99 8.68
C PHE A 481 14.39 8.57 8.88
N ARG A 482 13.80 7.57 8.23
CA ARG A 482 14.25 6.17 8.40
C ARG A 482 15.63 5.86 7.84
N GLU A 483 16.05 6.54 6.78
CA GLU A 483 17.41 6.40 6.24
C GLU A 483 18.47 6.88 7.24
N THR A 484 18.10 7.83 8.09
CA THR A 484 19.05 8.53 8.95
C THR A 484 19.00 8.04 10.40
N TRP A 485 17.81 7.64 10.89
CA TRP A 485 17.60 7.16 12.26
C TRP A 485 17.14 5.69 12.28
N PRO A 486 18.00 4.74 12.69
CA PRO A 486 17.56 3.38 12.94
C PRO A 486 16.67 3.36 14.20
N THR A 487 15.37 3.15 14.02
CA THR A 487 14.39 3.15 15.12
C THR A 487 14.08 1.74 15.59
N GLN A 488 13.85 1.58 16.90
CA GLN A 488 13.11 0.42 17.41
C GLN A 488 11.63 0.66 17.07
N GLY A 489 11.04 -0.22 16.27
CA GLY A 489 9.68 -0.06 15.75
C GLY A 489 8.61 0.14 16.83
N GLY A 490 7.37 0.43 16.42
CA GLY A 490 6.26 0.59 17.36
C GLY A 490 6.13 2.01 17.95
N ALA A 491 5.73 2.09 19.21
CA ALA A 491 5.47 3.36 19.92
C ALA A 491 6.71 4.29 19.95
N GLY A 492 7.91 3.73 20.15
CA GLY A 492 9.15 4.51 20.15
C GLY A 492 9.42 5.18 18.81
N ALA A 493 9.22 4.45 17.70
CA ALA A 493 9.36 4.99 16.35
C ALA A 493 8.33 6.08 16.05
N LEU A 494 7.08 5.94 16.52
CA LEU A 494 6.06 6.99 16.39
C LEU A 494 6.47 8.28 17.12
N ARG A 495 6.97 8.18 18.36
CA ARG A 495 7.43 9.35 19.13
C ARG A 495 8.60 10.05 18.46
N GLN A 496 9.58 9.30 17.96
CA GLN A 496 10.74 9.87 17.29
C GLN A 496 10.35 10.55 15.97
N LEU A 497 9.48 9.92 15.17
CA LEU A 497 8.95 10.56 13.96
C LEU A 497 8.13 11.81 14.31
N GLY A 498 7.35 11.76 15.39
CA GLY A 498 6.57 12.89 15.88
C GLY A 498 7.45 14.07 16.27
N ALA A 499 8.52 13.82 17.04
CA ALA A 499 9.52 14.83 17.39
C ALA A 499 10.19 15.42 16.14
N TYR A 500 10.60 14.57 15.20
CA TYR A 500 11.19 15.00 13.93
C TYR A 500 10.25 15.93 13.15
N PHE A 501 8.96 15.59 13.00
CA PHE A 501 7.99 16.47 12.36
C PHE A 501 7.75 17.77 13.13
N GLY A 502 7.71 17.71 14.46
CA GLY A 502 7.61 18.89 15.32
C GLY A 502 8.78 19.87 15.11
N GLU A 503 10.01 19.35 15.10
CA GLU A 503 11.23 20.13 14.85
C GLU A 503 11.24 20.77 13.46
N LEU A 504 10.91 19.99 12.42
CA LEU A 504 10.80 20.53 11.06
C LEU A 504 9.74 21.62 10.94
N GLY A 505 8.58 21.40 11.55
CA GLY A 505 7.50 22.38 11.56
C GLY A 505 7.85 23.65 12.35
N ALA A 506 8.83 23.62 13.25
CA ALA A 506 9.29 24.77 14.02
C ALA A 506 10.41 25.58 13.34
N LEU A 507 11.00 25.08 12.24
CA LEU A 507 12.06 25.77 11.53
C LEU A 507 11.62 27.15 11.01
N PRO A 508 12.52 28.15 10.95
CA PRO A 508 12.28 29.38 10.19
C PRO A 508 11.89 29.05 8.74
N GLU A 509 10.96 29.83 8.16
CA GLU A 509 10.34 29.51 6.87
C GLU A 509 11.35 29.18 5.75
N ALA A 510 12.43 29.96 5.64
CA ALA A 510 13.45 29.73 4.62
C ALA A 510 14.22 28.41 4.83
N ALA A 511 14.54 28.08 6.08
CA ALA A 511 15.21 26.83 6.44
C ALA A 511 14.28 25.63 6.23
N PHE A 512 13.01 25.78 6.58
CA PHE A 512 11.97 24.78 6.32
C PHE A 512 11.86 24.47 4.82
N ALA A 513 11.71 25.50 4.00
CA ALA A 513 11.55 25.33 2.56
C ALA A 513 12.79 24.68 1.91
N ALA A 514 13.99 25.07 2.35
CA ALA A 514 15.23 24.45 1.89
C ALA A 514 15.31 22.96 2.26
N TYR A 515 15.00 22.62 3.52
CA TYR A 515 15.03 21.25 4.00
C TYR A 515 14.04 20.35 3.25
N VAL A 516 12.78 20.78 3.13
CA VAL A 516 11.74 20.00 2.45
C VAL A 516 12.12 19.75 0.99
N ARG A 517 12.65 20.75 0.29
CA ARG A 517 13.16 20.55 -1.08
C ARG A 517 14.27 19.51 -1.13
N GLN A 518 15.26 19.59 -0.23
CA GLN A 518 16.37 18.64 -0.18
C GLN A 518 15.89 17.21 0.11
N ALA A 519 14.86 17.04 0.93
CA ALA A 519 14.31 15.73 1.26
C ALA A 519 13.45 15.13 0.14
N VAL A 520 12.69 15.95 -0.59
CA VAL A 520 11.72 15.48 -1.60
C VAL A 520 12.36 15.25 -2.97
N ILE A 521 13.31 16.09 -3.39
CA ILE A 521 13.92 16.01 -4.73
C ILE A 521 14.50 14.60 -5.03
N PRO A 522 15.25 13.94 -4.12
CA PRO A 522 15.75 12.59 -4.38
C PRO A 522 14.64 11.55 -4.64
N SER A 523 13.50 11.69 -3.97
CA SER A 523 12.36 10.79 -4.15
C SER A 523 11.72 10.98 -5.52
N VAL A 524 11.58 12.23 -6.00
CA VAL A 524 11.08 12.50 -7.35
C VAL A 524 12.09 12.06 -8.41
N ALA A 525 13.38 12.28 -8.18
CA ALA A 525 14.45 11.80 -9.06
C ALA A 525 14.46 10.27 -9.18
N ALA A 526 14.13 9.54 -8.10
CA ALA A 526 13.98 8.08 -8.16
C ALA A 526 12.82 7.66 -9.08
N SER A 527 11.70 8.38 -9.06
CA SER A 527 10.57 8.15 -9.99
C SER A 527 10.95 8.46 -11.45
N VAL A 528 11.70 9.54 -11.69
CA VAL A 528 12.25 9.87 -13.02
C VAL A 528 13.14 8.73 -13.51
N ALA A 529 14.10 8.29 -12.69
CA ALA A 529 15.00 7.18 -13.03
C ALA A 529 14.23 5.87 -13.27
N GLN A 530 13.12 5.64 -12.58
CA GLN A 530 12.26 4.49 -12.82
C GLN A 530 11.61 4.55 -14.20
N VAL A 531 11.08 5.71 -14.61
CA VAL A 531 10.48 5.90 -15.94
C VAL A 531 11.53 5.80 -17.04
N GLU A 532 12.72 6.39 -16.85
CA GLU A 532 13.86 6.24 -17.77
C GLU A 532 14.28 4.77 -17.91
N SER A 533 14.30 4.04 -16.79
CA SER A 533 14.57 2.60 -16.80
C SER A 533 13.56 1.84 -17.65
N LEU A 534 12.26 2.17 -17.56
CA LEU A 534 11.22 1.59 -18.41
C LEU A 534 11.42 1.92 -19.89
N LEU A 535 11.81 3.16 -20.21
CA LEU A 535 12.09 3.60 -21.59
C LEU A 535 13.35 2.96 -22.19
N SER A 536 14.34 2.64 -21.36
CA SER A 536 15.61 2.03 -21.76
C SER A 536 15.53 0.53 -22.09
N ARG A 537 14.43 -0.13 -21.74
CA ARG A 537 14.17 -1.52 -22.14
C ARG A 537 14.12 -1.61 -23.67
N PRO A 538 14.68 -2.68 -24.29
CA PRO A 538 14.61 -2.89 -25.74
C PRO A 538 13.17 -2.74 -26.26
N ALA A 539 13.05 -2.45 -27.57
CA ALA A 539 11.90 -1.96 -28.32
C ALA A 539 10.56 -2.76 -28.28
N ASP A 540 10.30 -3.54 -27.24
CA ASP A 540 9.15 -4.44 -27.11
C ASP A 540 7.88 -3.74 -26.56
N GLY A 541 7.98 -2.48 -26.13
CA GLY A 541 6.83 -1.69 -25.72
C GLY A 541 6.11 -1.04 -26.91
N PRO A 542 4.77 -1.13 -27.04
CA PRO A 542 4.04 -0.51 -28.14
C PRO A 542 4.30 1.00 -28.26
N PRO A 543 4.39 1.58 -29.48
CA PRO A 543 4.73 2.99 -29.67
C PRO A 543 3.84 3.98 -28.89
N HIS A 544 2.54 3.70 -28.77
CA HIS A 544 1.60 4.53 -28.01
C HIS A 544 1.89 4.55 -26.51
N TRP A 545 2.32 3.42 -25.94
CA TRP A 545 2.71 3.34 -24.54
C TRP A 545 4.01 4.10 -24.28
N ARG A 546 5.00 3.96 -25.16
CA ARG A 546 6.26 4.71 -25.08
C ARG A 546 6.05 6.21 -25.16
N ALA A 547 5.19 6.68 -26.07
CA ALA A 547 4.83 8.10 -26.17
C ALA A 547 4.22 8.62 -24.85
N SER A 548 3.32 7.87 -24.22
CA SER A 548 2.77 8.26 -22.91
C SER A 548 3.79 8.17 -21.76
N LEU A 549 4.78 7.28 -21.82
CA LEU A 549 5.91 7.29 -20.88
C LEU A 549 6.79 8.53 -21.06
N GLU A 550 7.05 8.97 -22.28
CA GLU A 550 7.79 10.20 -22.57
C GLU A 550 7.03 11.44 -22.07
N GLU A 551 5.71 11.50 -22.30
CA GLU A 551 4.84 12.53 -21.71
C GLU A 551 4.91 12.51 -20.18
N ASN A 552 4.88 11.31 -19.57
CA ASN A 552 4.97 11.18 -18.12
C ASN A 552 6.34 11.58 -17.57
N LEU A 553 7.43 11.23 -18.27
CA LEU A 553 8.78 11.65 -17.92
C LEU A 553 8.90 13.17 -17.95
N ALA A 554 8.40 13.82 -19.02
CA ALA A 554 8.39 15.28 -19.14
C ALA A 554 7.63 15.94 -17.98
N GLU A 555 6.45 15.41 -17.62
CA GLU A 555 5.65 15.92 -16.50
C GLU A 555 6.35 15.68 -15.14
N LEU A 556 7.00 14.53 -14.92
CA LEU A 556 7.78 14.25 -13.70
C LEU A 556 8.97 15.21 -13.58
N SER A 557 9.70 15.43 -14.67
CA SER A 557 10.84 16.35 -14.71
C SER A 557 10.40 17.80 -14.47
N ALA A 558 9.24 18.21 -14.99
CA ALA A 558 8.68 19.53 -14.75
C ALA A 558 8.12 19.70 -13.33
N LEU A 559 7.73 18.61 -12.65
CA LEU A 559 7.07 18.66 -11.33
C LEU A 559 7.90 19.41 -10.29
N VAL A 560 9.21 19.14 -10.19
CA VAL A 560 10.09 19.77 -9.19
C VAL A 560 10.39 21.25 -9.48
N VAL A 561 10.18 21.68 -10.72
CA VAL A 561 10.34 23.08 -11.13
C VAL A 561 9.03 23.86 -10.93
N ARG A 562 7.90 23.21 -11.25
CA ARG A 562 6.55 23.81 -11.20
C ARG A 562 5.99 23.87 -9.78
N GLU A 563 6.21 22.83 -8.98
CA GLU A 563 5.67 22.72 -7.63
C GLU A 563 6.78 22.96 -6.60
N ASP A 564 6.49 23.76 -5.58
CA ASP A 564 7.35 23.85 -4.39
C ASP A 564 6.89 22.78 -3.38
N PRO A 565 7.70 21.75 -3.08
CA PRO A 565 7.32 20.70 -2.13
C PRO A 565 7.07 21.23 -0.72
N SER A 566 7.58 22.43 -0.37
CA SER A 566 7.30 23.10 0.90
C SER A 566 5.94 23.79 0.95
N SER A 567 5.23 23.87 -0.18
CA SER A 567 3.90 24.47 -0.32
C SER A 567 2.93 23.53 -1.06
N PRO A 568 2.57 22.36 -0.48
CA PRO A 568 1.76 21.34 -1.15
C PRO A 568 0.46 21.87 -1.76
N SER A 569 0.16 21.42 -2.97
CA SER A 569 -0.89 21.96 -3.85
C SER A 569 -2.32 21.78 -3.34
N ASP A 570 -2.56 20.78 -2.50
CA ASP A 570 -3.86 20.42 -1.94
C ASP A 570 -4.22 21.22 -0.68
N LEU A 571 -3.28 22.01 -0.16
CA LEU A 571 -3.54 22.95 0.92
C LEU A 571 -4.19 24.25 0.39
N PRO A 572 -5.07 24.90 1.17
CA PRO A 572 -5.75 26.11 0.72
C PRO A 572 -4.84 27.35 0.74
N GLY A 573 -5.11 28.29 -0.18
CA GLY A 573 -4.44 29.59 -0.26
C GLY A 573 -3.28 29.64 -1.25
N ASP A 574 -2.53 30.73 -1.21
CA ASP A 574 -1.33 30.95 -2.03
C ASP A 574 -0.09 30.22 -1.49
N ALA A 575 1.04 30.28 -2.19
CA ALA A 575 2.24 29.53 -1.81
C ALA A 575 2.75 29.83 -0.37
N PRO A 576 2.83 31.10 0.09
CA PRO A 576 3.16 31.41 1.48
C PRO A 576 2.16 30.83 2.49
N ARG A 577 0.85 30.97 2.24
CA ARG A 577 -0.18 30.40 3.12
C ARG A 577 -0.10 28.88 3.18
N ARG A 578 0.04 28.20 2.05
CA ARG A 578 0.19 26.74 1.97
C ARG A 578 1.41 26.26 2.73
N ARG A 579 2.54 26.98 2.66
CA ARG A 579 3.74 26.68 3.44
C ARG A 579 3.49 26.79 4.94
N ALA A 580 2.89 27.89 5.39
CA ALA A 580 2.58 28.08 6.80
C ALA A 580 1.62 27.00 7.32
N LEU A 581 0.62 26.62 6.52
CA LEU A 581 -0.29 25.51 6.82
C LEU A 581 0.44 24.16 6.85
N PHE A 582 1.41 23.94 5.97
CA PHE A 582 2.18 22.71 5.96
C PHE A 582 3.10 22.59 7.19
N GLN A 583 3.74 23.68 7.61
CA GLN A 583 4.48 23.73 8.88
C GLN A 583 3.55 23.46 10.08
N LEU A 584 2.35 24.05 10.07
CA LEU A 584 1.35 23.77 11.10
C LEU A 584 0.92 22.30 11.11
N LEU A 585 0.69 21.71 9.94
CA LEU A 585 0.33 20.30 9.79
C LEU A 585 1.43 19.40 10.35
N LEU A 586 2.70 19.68 10.04
CA LEU A 586 3.84 18.93 10.58
C LEU A 586 3.88 18.98 12.11
N ARG A 587 3.71 20.16 12.72
CA ARG A 587 3.66 20.28 14.18
C ARG A 587 2.50 19.48 14.78
N ARG A 588 1.29 19.70 14.27
CA ARG A 588 0.07 19.06 14.78
C ARG A 588 0.06 17.54 14.57
N TYR A 589 0.48 17.07 13.41
CA TYR A 589 0.58 15.64 13.16
C TYR A 589 1.75 15.02 13.93
N GLY A 590 2.85 15.75 14.13
CA GLY A 590 3.95 15.34 15.01
C GLY A 590 3.49 15.12 16.45
N GLU A 591 2.68 16.03 16.99
CA GLU A 591 2.04 15.88 18.31
C GLU A 591 1.12 14.64 18.36
N VAL A 592 0.30 14.43 17.31
CA VAL A 592 -0.56 13.24 17.22
C VAL A 592 0.27 11.97 17.21
N LEU A 593 1.32 11.88 16.39
CA LEU A 593 2.22 10.71 16.34
C LEU A 593 2.86 10.44 17.70
N ALA A 594 3.33 11.49 18.38
CA ALA A 594 4.00 11.37 19.68
C ALA A 594 3.07 10.88 20.80
N HIS A 595 1.81 11.30 20.77
CA HIS A 595 0.80 10.95 21.79
C HIS A 595 -0.18 9.84 21.38
N TRP A 596 -0.03 9.28 20.17
CA TRP A 596 -0.89 8.21 19.69
C TRP A 596 -0.90 6.96 20.57
N PRO A 597 0.24 6.47 21.11
CA PRO A 597 0.23 5.34 22.02
C PRO A 597 -0.66 5.58 23.25
N GLU A 598 -0.57 6.76 23.88
CA GLU A 598 -1.42 7.14 25.02
C GLU A 598 -2.89 7.23 24.63
N MET A 599 -3.21 7.77 23.46
CA MET A 599 -4.59 7.83 22.96
C MET A 599 -5.18 6.42 22.76
N VAL A 600 -4.41 5.49 22.20
CA VAL A 600 -4.87 4.10 22.00
C VAL A 600 -5.08 3.39 23.34
N GLU A 601 -4.15 3.55 24.29
CA GLU A 601 -4.27 2.98 25.63
C GLU A 601 -5.49 3.55 26.38
N ALA A 602 -5.67 4.87 26.32
CA ALA A 602 -6.80 5.55 26.94
C ALA A 602 -8.15 5.16 26.30
N ALA A 603 -8.20 5.05 24.98
CA ALA A 603 -9.39 4.56 24.28
C ALA A 603 -9.75 3.14 24.72
N ALA A 604 -8.75 2.27 24.91
CA ALA A 604 -8.98 0.92 25.43
C ALA A 604 -9.48 0.92 26.87
N GLY A 605 -8.96 1.83 27.72
CA GLY A 605 -9.44 2.07 29.08
C GLY A 605 -10.89 2.53 29.13
N LEU A 606 -11.23 3.55 28.33
CA LEU A 606 -12.60 4.08 28.21
C LEU A 606 -13.57 3.01 27.69
N ARG A 607 -13.18 2.23 26.68
CA ARG A 607 -14.01 1.14 26.15
C ARG A 607 -14.30 0.08 27.21
N ARG A 608 -13.30 -0.32 28.02
CA ARG A 608 -13.51 -1.23 29.17
C ARG A 608 -14.45 -0.66 30.23
N ALA A 609 -14.49 0.67 30.37
CA ALA A 609 -15.43 1.37 31.25
C ALA A 609 -16.82 1.60 30.62
N GLY A 610 -17.08 1.07 29.41
CA GLY A 610 -18.35 1.26 28.70
C GLY A 610 -18.50 2.62 28.01
N ILE A 611 -17.44 3.43 27.95
CA ILE A 611 -17.43 4.74 27.29
C ILE A 611 -16.89 4.56 25.87
N ARG A 612 -17.78 4.64 24.88
CA ARG A 612 -17.43 4.55 23.45
C ARG A 612 -17.40 5.91 22.78
N LEU A 613 -16.67 6.02 21.66
CA LEU A 613 -16.70 7.21 20.83
C LEU A 613 -18.07 7.31 20.15
N ALA A 614 -18.56 6.22 19.54
CA ALA A 614 -19.89 6.17 18.93
C ALA A 614 -20.99 5.84 19.95
N GLU A 615 -22.17 6.44 19.79
CA GLU A 615 -23.34 6.24 20.65
C GLU A 615 -24.36 5.31 19.99
N ALA A 616 -25.01 4.46 20.77
CA ALA A 616 -26.11 3.62 20.28
C ALA A 616 -27.28 4.49 19.80
N VAL A 617 -27.94 4.10 18.69
CA VAL A 617 -29.00 4.90 18.04
C VAL A 617 -30.37 4.28 18.03
#